data_AF-I1E2X0-F1
#
_entry.id   AF-I1E2X0-F1
#
_cell.length_a   1.000
_cell.length_b   1.000
_cell.length_c   1.000
_cell.angle_alpha   90.00
_cell.angle_beta   90.00
_cell.angle_gamma   90.00
#
_symmetry.space_group_name_H-M   'P 1'
#
loop_
_entity.id
_entity.type
_entity.pdbx_description
1 polymer ?
#
loop_
_entity_poly.entity_id
_entity_poly.type
_entity_poly.pdbx_seq_one_letter_code
_entity_poly.pdbx_strand_id
1 'polypeptide(L)'
;MRSPAPKLAADSSFVRELKRLLSRLSAVSAADSLVSLFSDNLRYSSFACGTAGEKLPDGQTIKPELTAQLWFLAEQMLGLIEGSSPADTLVRSARLLGCLQLTAPVSPRRWRERQFGYKLLHRATLSLRLLDHALAHQLITEPTLLLHFRQRQPQNPDCSYRLQVQMPLLVALMLLDAGQLDGKAQRLLTGYSGELDSSRALSAEERAEYLQLIQDGSQRLAQQALVVLPYRGNDKQQRQQHQHSEQQKLALVRLLLQQQQQPLSLLGNLLKIPQVYSSMVLPGRQRYVYEALPKASLLLKDSARRGQLHSTLVEHFLQITGVFPQGFGIAFTPQQHDGSQQEKYELAIVNQLYPPNIAEPLCRVVSRNLQYRRGGHNIRISIAHNLYFKPARQRLATIPKQRLQDILTQLSADWQPGQIRSFIPRCWHPEQFFQQAEHQNLWNNAVLKHN
;
A
#
# COMPACT_ATOMS: atom_id res chain seq x y z
N MET A 1 -16.95 12.99 25.54
CA MET A 1 -16.98 13.91 24.37
C MET A 1 -15.59 13.95 23.77
N ARG A 2 -15.35 13.24 22.66
CA ARG A 2 -14.06 13.31 21.93
C ARG A 2 -14.12 14.50 20.98
N SER A 3 -13.09 15.34 21.01
CA SER A 3 -12.99 16.55 20.18
C SER A 3 -13.09 16.23 18.68
N PRO A 4 -13.70 17.11 17.87
CA PRO A 4 -13.80 16.90 16.43
C PRO A 4 -12.39 16.85 15.81
N ALA A 5 -12.22 15.96 14.83
CA ALA A 5 -10.96 15.78 14.12
C ALA A 5 -10.46 17.12 13.53
N PRO A 6 -9.16 17.44 13.67
CA PRO A 6 -8.65 18.73 13.22
C PRO A 6 -8.76 18.87 11.70
N LYS A 7 -9.27 20.02 11.24
CA LYS A 7 -9.20 20.43 9.84
C LYS A 7 -7.73 20.65 9.46
N LEU A 8 -7.21 19.70 8.70
CA LEU A 8 -5.86 19.69 8.15
C LEU A 8 -5.62 20.86 7.18
N ALA A 9 -4.68 21.75 7.50
CA ALA A 9 -4.08 22.67 6.53
C ALA A 9 -3.11 21.91 5.60
N ALA A 10 -3.11 22.25 4.31
CA ALA A 10 -3.29 21.26 3.23
C ALA A 10 -2.09 20.35 2.85
N ASP A 11 -0.82 20.72 3.03
CA ASP A 11 0.29 19.90 2.48
C ASP A 11 1.47 19.58 3.42
N SER A 12 1.95 20.54 4.20
CA SER A 12 3.02 20.30 5.18
C SER A 12 2.56 19.45 6.37
N SER A 13 1.25 19.45 6.66
CA SER A 13 0.67 18.65 7.75
C SER A 13 0.55 17.17 7.40
N PHE A 14 0.10 16.82 6.19
CA PHE A 14 -0.08 15.43 5.80
C PHE A 14 1.23 14.65 5.77
N VAL A 15 2.28 15.17 5.11
CA VAL A 15 3.58 14.47 5.02
C VAL A 15 4.19 14.32 6.41
N ARG A 16 3.99 15.30 7.30
CA ARG A 16 4.42 15.23 8.70
C ARG A 16 3.65 14.15 9.48
N GLU A 17 2.34 14.07 9.32
CA GLU A 17 1.52 13.03 9.94
C GLU A 17 1.86 11.64 9.42
N LEU A 18 2.06 11.50 8.11
CA LEU A 18 2.53 10.26 7.50
C LEU A 18 3.88 9.82 8.09
N LYS A 19 4.86 10.73 8.19
CA LYS A 19 6.17 10.43 8.83
C LYS A 19 6.02 10.03 10.29
N ARG A 20 5.14 10.71 11.05
CA ARG A 20 4.85 10.34 12.45
C ARG A 20 4.25 8.94 12.54
N LEU A 21 3.28 8.61 11.68
CA LEU A 21 2.67 7.29 11.66
C LEU A 21 3.67 6.22 11.23
N LEU A 22 4.48 6.45 10.19
CA LEU A 22 5.55 5.53 9.78
C LEU A 22 6.52 5.24 10.92
N SER A 23 6.88 6.25 11.70
CA SER A 23 7.71 6.08 12.90
C SER A 23 7.01 5.19 13.95
N ARG A 24 5.75 5.47 14.28
CA ARG A 24 4.93 4.64 15.19
C ARG A 24 4.75 3.20 14.71
N LEU A 25 4.78 2.95 13.40
CA LEU A 25 4.64 1.61 12.85
C LEU A 25 5.96 0.83 12.78
N SER A 26 7.13 1.47 12.84
CA SER A 26 8.39 0.81 12.49
C SER A 26 9.61 1.09 13.36
N ALA A 27 9.54 2.07 14.26
CA ALA A 27 10.68 2.47 15.08
C ALA A 27 10.99 1.44 16.18
N VAL A 28 12.19 0.85 16.13
CA VAL A 28 12.64 -0.12 17.15
C VAL A 28 12.94 0.55 18.50
N SER A 29 13.27 1.84 18.50
CA SER A 29 13.61 2.60 19.72
C SER A 29 12.39 3.07 20.52
N ALA A 30 11.19 3.05 19.92
CA ALA A 30 9.97 3.46 20.61
C ALA A 30 9.23 2.22 21.12
N ALA A 31 9.04 2.13 22.43
CA ALA A 31 8.35 1.00 23.07
C ALA A 31 6.92 0.79 22.53
N ASP A 32 6.22 1.89 22.25
CA ASP A 32 4.85 1.86 21.74
C ASP A 32 4.75 1.67 20.22
N SER A 33 5.88 1.41 19.53
CA SER A 33 5.82 1.16 18.09
C SER A 33 5.25 -0.22 17.79
N LEU A 34 4.60 -0.38 16.64
CA LEU A 34 4.05 -1.68 16.22
C LEU A 34 5.13 -2.79 16.21
N VAL A 35 6.33 -2.47 15.73
CA VAL A 35 7.45 -3.43 15.67
C VAL A 35 7.91 -3.83 17.07
N SER A 36 8.04 -2.88 17.99
CA SER A 36 8.45 -3.13 19.37
C SER A 36 7.38 -3.98 20.08
N LEU A 37 6.12 -3.57 19.98
CA LEU A 37 4.97 -4.29 20.55
C LEU A 37 4.90 -5.75 20.08
N PHE A 38 5.05 -6.00 18.78
CA PHE A 38 5.08 -7.36 18.24
C PHE A 38 6.29 -8.15 18.71
N SER A 39 7.48 -7.56 18.69
CA SER A 39 8.71 -8.21 19.14
C SER A 39 8.61 -8.62 20.60
N ASP A 40 8.11 -7.74 21.47
CA ASP A 40 7.99 -7.98 22.90
C ASP A 40 6.92 -9.03 23.22
N ASN A 41 5.78 -9.01 22.52
CA ASN A 41 4.75 -10.05 22.70
C ASN A 41 5.20 -11.42 22.20
N LEU A 42 5.94 -11.49 21.08
CA LEU A 42 6.47 -12.75 20.56
C LEU A 42 7.54 -13.34 21.50
N ARG A 43 8.39 -12.48 22.06
CA ARG A 43 9.36 -12.87 23.10
C ARG A 43 8.63 -13.37 24.34
N TYR A 44 7.69 -12.60 24.88
CA TYR A 44 6.89 -12.98 26.04
C TYR A 44 6.22 -14.34 25.85
N SER A 45 5.56 -14.55 24.70
CA SER A 45 4.88 -15.82 24.39
C SER A 45 5.87 -16.99 24.30
N SER A 46 7.07 -16.76 23.78
CA SER A 46 8.12 -17.78 23.70
C SER A 46 8.66 -18.16 25.08
N PHE A 47 8.83 -17.18 25.98
CA PHE A 47 9.23 -17.43 27.37
C PHE A 47 8.14 -18.16 28.15
N ALA A 48 6.89 -17.69 28.08
CA ALA A 48 5.77 -18.28 28.80
C ALA A 48 5.49 -19.76 28.40
N CYS A 49 5.71 -20.12 27.14
CA CYS A 49 5.62 -21.52 26.69
C CYS A 49 6.81 -22.38 27.15
N GLY A 50 8.00 -21.79 27.35
CA GLY A 50 9.20 -22.50 27.80
C GLY A 50 9.19 -22.85 29.30
N THR A 51 8.45 -22.08 30.11
CA THR A 51 8.36 -22.26 31.57
C THR A 51 7.16 -23.10 32.01
N ALA A 52 6.51 -23.85 31.11
CA ALA A 52 5.32 -24.65 31.43
C ALA A 52 5.55 -25.79 32.47
N GLY A 53 6.78 -25.95 32.98
CA GLY A 53 7.12 -26.87 34.08
C GLY A 53 7.84 -26.24 35.29
N GLU A 54 8.20 -24.96 35.25
CA GLU A 54 8.91 -24.27 36.34
C GLU A 54 8.18 -22.98 36.69
N LYS A 55 7.85 -22.79 37.97
CA LYS A 55 7.24 -21.55 38.47
C LYS A 55 8.10 -20.38 37.99
N LEU A 56 7.50 -19.43 37.24
CA LEU A 56 8.20 -18.19 36.89
C LEU A 56 8.74 -17.57 38.19
N PRO A 57 10.02 -17.21 38.26
CA PRO A 57 10.56 -16.51 39.43
C PRO A 57 9.78 -15.20 39.63
N ASP A 58 9.63 -14.78 40.90
CA ASP A 58 8.77 -13.70 41.41
C ASP A 58 8.97 -12.28 40.79
N GLY A 59 9.74 -12.16 39.71
CA GLY A 59 9.72 -11.00 38.83
C GLY A 59 8.50 -11.02 37.92
N GLN A 60 7.48 -10.24 38.28
CA GLN A 60 6.25 -10.03 37.49
C GLN A 60 6.57 -9.71 36.03
N THR A 61 6.58 -10.72 35.15
CA THR A 61 6.70 -10.48 33.72
C THR A 61 5.32 -10.04 33.24
N ILE A 62 5.11 -8.73 33.18
CA ILE A 62 3.84 -8.13 32.77
C ILE A 62 3.66 -8.38 31.26
N LYS A 63 2.54 -9.02 30.90
CA LYS A 63 2.15 -9.22 29.49
C LYS A 63 1.97 -7.84 28.83
N PRO A 64 2.62 -7.55 27.69
CA PRO A 64 2.48 -6.24 27.06
C PRO A 64 1.06 -6.01 26.54
N GLU A 65 0.54 -4.78 26.70
CA GLU A 65 -0.80 -4.41 26.22
C GLU A 65 -0.83 -4.23 24.69
N LEU A 66 -0.98 -5.34 23.96
CA LEU A 66 -1.02 -5.30 22.50
C LEU A 66 -2.34 -4.73 21.95
N THR A 67 -3.46 -5.17 22.52
CA THR A 67 -4.78 -4.98 21.88
C THR A 67 -5.16 -3.51 21.77
N ALA A 68 -5.07 -2.76 22.87
CA ALA A 68 -5.41 -1.33 22.89
C ALA A 68 -4.56 -0.53 21.90
N GLN A 69 -3.26 -0.83 21.82
CA GLN A 69 -2.34 -0.15 20.91
C GLN A 69 -2.63 -0.47 19.45
N LEU A 70 -2.98 -1.72 19.10
CA LEU A 70 -3.39 -2.06 17.73
C LEU A 70 -4.66 -1.30 17.32
N TRP A 71 -5.67 -1.22 18.20
CA TRP A 71 -6.86 -0.43 17.90
C TRP A 71 -6.52 1.06 17.73
N PHE A 72 -5.67 1.61 18.58
CA PHE A 72 -5.23 3.00 18.47
C PHE A 72 -4.50 3.26 17.13
N LEU A 73 -3.54 2.40 16.76
CA LEU A 73 -2.82 2.52 15.49
C LEU A 73 -3.76 2.36 14.29
N ALA A 74 -4.72 1.44 14.33
CA ALA A 74 -5.73 1.29 13.30
C ALA A 74 -6.56 2.58 13.15
N GLU A 75 -6.93 3.26 14.25
CA GLU A 75 -7.65 4.54 14.20
C GLU A 75 -6.81 5.62 13.51
N GLN A 76 -5.51 5.68 13.81
CA GLN A 76 -4.59 6.64 13.18
C GLN A 76 -4.41 6.37 11.68
N MET A 77 -4.23 5.10 11.30
CA MET A 77 -4.16 4.69 9.90
C MET A 77 -5.43 5.09 9.16
N LEU A 78 -6.59 4.81 9.75
CA LEU A 78 -7.88 5.12 9.14
C LEU A 78 -8.09 6.64 9.01
N GLY A 79 -7.57 7.46 9.94
CA GLY A 79 -7.60 8.92 9.84
C GLY A 79 -6.82 9.50 8.65
N LEU A 80 -5.78 8.81 8.17
CA LEU A 80 -5.07 9.19 6.95
C LEU A 80 -5.73 8.66 5.67
N ILE A 81 -6.42 7.52 5.75
CA ILE A 81 -7.02 6.83 4.60
C ILE A 81 -8.42 7.37 4.28
N GLU A 82 -9.24 7.64 5.30
CA GLU A 82 -10.62 8.07 5.15
C GLU A 82 -10.78 9.58 5.11
N GLY A 83 -11.71 10.02 4.28
CA GLY A 83 -12.15 11.40 4.16
C GLY A 83 -13.56 11.62 4.69
N SER A 84 -14.01 12.88 4.61
CA SER A 84 -15.36 13.27 5.06
C SER A 84 -16.47 12.88 4.07
N SER A 85 -16.08 12.46 2.86
CA SER A 85 -16.97 12.03 1.77
C SER A 85 -16.28 10.93 0.94
N PRO A 86 -17.03 10.14 0.14
CA PRO A 86 -16.43 9.14 -0.74
C PRO A 86 -15.37 9.73 -1.68
N ALA A 87 -15.61 10.92 -2.23
CA ALA A 87 -14.64 11.59 -3.10
C ALA A 87 -13.36 12.00 -2.35
N ASP A 88 -13.49 12.55 -1.14
CA ASP A 88 -12.35 12.89 -0.27
C ASP A 88 -11.56 11.63 0.12
N THR A 89 -12.25 10.55 0.45
CA THR A 89 -11.65 9.23 0.72
C THR A 89 -10.79 8.74 -0.47
N LEU A 90 -11.26 8.92 -1.71
CA LEU A 90 -10.48 8.54 -2.91
C LEU A 90 -9.24 9.43 -3.10
N VAL A 91 -9.37 10.74 -2.89
CA VAL A 91 -8.24 11.69 -2.96
C VAL A 91 -7.19 11.33 -1.91
N ARG A 92 -7.59 11.07 -0.67
CA ARG A 92 -6.70 10.66 0.43
C ARG A 92 -6.02 9.33 0.15
N SER A 93 -6.77 8.36 -0.39
CA SER A 93 -6.21 7.06 -0.78
C SER A 93 -5.15 7.21 -1.87
N ALA A 94 -5.45 7.95 -2.94
CA ALA A 94 -4.51 8.19 -4.04
C ALA A 94 -3.26 8.94 -3.56
N ARG A 95 -3.45 9.97 -2.71
CA ARG A 95 -2.39 10.73 -2.05
C ARG A 95 -1.50 9.83 -1.22
N LEU A 96 -2.06 9.02 -0.34
CA LEU A 96 -1.30 8.14 0.53
C LEU A 96 -0.50 7.11 -0.29
N LEU A 97 -1.14 6.43 -1.24
CA LEU A 97 -0.47 5.44 -2.10
C LEU A 97 0.70 6.06 -2.89
N GLY A 98 0.45 7.19 -3.53
CA GLY A 98 1.48 7.88 -4.30
C GLY A 98 2.61 8.43 -3.43
N CYS A 99 2.30 9.06 -2.30
CA CYS A 99 3.31 9.50 -1.35
C CYS A 99 4.18 8.34 -0.85
N LEU A 100 3.58 7.19 -0.51
CA LEU A 100 4.32 6.00 -0.09
C LEU A 100 5.24 5.50 -1.19
N GLN A 101 4.78 5.42 -2.44
CA GLN A 101 5.62 4.98 -3.56
C GLN A 101 6.77 5.95 -3.83
N LEU A 102 6.51 7.26 -3.82
CA LEU A 102 7.49 8.31 -4.12
C LEU A 102 8.54 8.53 -3.03
N THR A 103 8.24 8.12 -1.79
CA THR A 103 9.12 8.34 -0.62
C THR A 103 9.69 7.05 -0.02
N ALA A 104 9.34 5.89 -0.58
CA ALA A 104 9.78 4.60 -0.09
C ALA A 104 11.32 4.52 -0.04
N PRO A 105 11.91 4.13 1.10
CA PRO A 105 13.36 4.03 1.19
C PRO A 105 13.87 2.89 0.32
N VAL A 106 14.99 3.10 -0.37
CA VAL A 106 15.64 2.06 -1.20
C VAL A 106 16.62 1.23 -0.36
N SER A 107 17.19 1.83 0.70
CA SER A 107 18.20 1.20 1.55
C SER A 107 17.70 -0.10 2.19
N PRO A 108 18.47 -1.20 2.12
CA PRO A 108 18.11 -2.47 2.73
C PRO A 108 18.06 -2.39 4.27
N ARG A 109 18.83 -1.49 4.89
CA ARG A 109 18.86 -1.31 6.35
C ARG A 109 17.52 -0.83 6.94
N ARG A 110 16.69 -0.18 6.12
CA ARG A 110 15.36 0.34 6.51
C ARG A 110 14.24 -0.67 6.24
N TRP A 111 14.53 -1.97 6.26
CA TRP A 111 13.56 -3.01 5.91
C TRP A 111 12.32 -2.99 6.81
N ARG A 112 12.46 -2.74 8.12
CA ARG A 112 11.33 -2.66 9.06
C ARG A 112 10.39 -1.53 8.70
N GLU A 113 10.95 -0.37 8.36
CA GLU A 113 10.18 0.77 7.89
C GLU A 113 9.46 0.45 6.60
N ARG A 114 10.10 -0.24 5.65
CA ARG A 114 9.44 -0.69 4.42
C ARG A 114 8.32 -1.68 4.68
N GLN A 115 8.56 -2.70 5.51
CA GLN A 115 7.64 -3.80 5.70
C GLN A 115 6.46 -3.41 6.58
N PHE A 116 6.74 -2.85 7.76
CA PHE A 116 5.72 -2.51 8.76
C PHE A 116 5.20 -1.08 8.62
N GLY A 117 5.90 -0.19 7.91
CA GLY A 117 5.41 1.15 7.58
C GLY A 117 4.79 1.20 6.18
N TYR A 118 5.64 1.24 5.16
CA TYR A 118 5.22 1.54 3.78
C TYR A 118 4.29 0.48 3.19
N LYS A 119 4.70 -0.80 3.20
CA LYS A 119 3.89 -1.89 2.65
C LYS A 119 2.60 -2.09 3.42
N LEU A 120 2.63 -1.97 4.76
CA LEU A 120 1.45 -2.05 5.61
C LEU A 120 0.43 -0.97 5.24
N LEU A 121 0.82 0.32 5.22
CA LEU A 121 -0.09 1.41 4.87
C LEU A 121 -0.60 1.31 3.44
N HIS A 122 0.27 0.92 2.51
CA HIS A 122 -0.08 0.73 1.11
C HIS A 122 -1.13 -0.38 0.93
N ARG A 123 -0.91 -1.56 1.52
CA ARG A 123 -1.89 -2.65 1.44
C ARG A 123 -3.17 -2.34 2.22
N ALA A 124 -3.08 -1.62 3.34
CA ALA A 124 -4.24 -1.24 4.13
C ALA A 124 -5.20 -0.34 3.37
N THR A 125 -4.64 0.67 2.72
CA THR A 125 -5.40 1.58 1.85
C THR A 125 -6.13 0.80 0.76
N LEU A 126 -5.41 -0.09 0.05
CA LEU A 126 -6.00 -0.88 -1.03
C LEU A 126 -6.99 -1.93 -0.55
N SER A 127 -6.79 -2.54 0.63
CA SER A 127 -7.71 -3.52 1.20
C SER A 127 -9.05 -2.88 1.57
N LEU A 128 -9.01 -1.67 2.16
CA LEU A 128 -10.23 -0.90 2.45
C LEU A 128 -10.96 -0.51 1.16
N ARG A 129 -10.24 -0.03 0.13
CA ARG A 129 -10.86 0.30 -1.17
C ARG A 129 -11.44 -0.93 -1.86
N LEU A 130 -10.75 -2.06 -1.82
CA LEU A 130 -11.25 -3.32 -2.38
C LEU A 130 -12.48 -3.82 -1.61
N LEU A 131 -12.50 -3.72 -0.28
CA LEU A 131 -13.64 -4.08 0.54
C LEU A 131 -14.87 -3.21 0.19
N ASP A 132 -14.71 -1.88 0.18
CA ASP A 132 -15.81 -0.96 -0.17
C ASP A 132 -16.34 -1.24 -1.57
N HIS A 133 -15.44 -1.48 -2.52
CA HIS A 133 -15.80 -1.81 -3.89
C HIS A 133 -16.55 -3.14 -3.99
N ALA A 134 -16.05 -4.18 -3.31
CA ALA A 134 -16.66 -5.51 -3.30
C ALA A 134 -18.05 -5.51 -2.65
N LEU A 135 -18.25 -4.77 -1.57
CA LEU A 135 -19.55 -4.61 -0.92
C LEU A 135 -20.52 -3.80 -1.80
N ALA A 136 -20.05 -2.74 -2.45
CA ALA A 136 -20.87 -1.94 -3.37
C ALA A 136 -21.34 -2.73 -4.60
N HIS A 137 -20.51 -3.63 -5.11
CA HIS A 137 -20.81 -4.48 -6.27
C HIS A 137 -21.38 -5.84 -5.88
N GLN A 138 -21.75 -6.04 -4.61
CA GLN A 138 -22.36 -7.28 -4.09
C GLN A 138 -21.50 -8.54 -4.32
N LEU A 139 -20.18 -8.40 -4.42
CA LEU A 139 -19.25 -9.53 -4.50
C LEU A 139 -19.11 -10.24 -3.16
N ILE A 140 -19.24 -9.49 -2.06
CA ILE A 140 -19.28 -10.01 -0.69
C ILE A 140 -20.73 -9.87 -0.19
N THR A 141 -21.37 -11.00 0.06
CA THR A 141 -22.79 -11.08 0.42
C THR A 141 -23.04 -11.35 1.91
N GLU A 142 -21.99 -11.33 2.73
CA GLU A 142 -22.09 -11.59 4.17
C GLU A 142 -23.05 -10.56 4.83
N PRO A 143 -24.19 -11.00 5.41
CA PRO A 143 -25.27 -10.08 5.82
C PRO A 143 -24.82 -9.03 6.82
N THR A 144 -24.00 -9.41 7.79
CA THR A 144 -23.47 -8.51 8.83
C THR A 144 -22.59 -7.41 8.24
N LEU A 145 -21.72 -7.76 7.30
CA LEU A 145 -20.85 -6.77 6.63
C LEU A 145 -21.66 -5.80 5.78
N LEU A 146 -22.66 -6.30 5.04
CA LEU A 146 -23.57 -5.48 4.24
C LEU A 146 -24.40 -4.55 5.12
N LEU A 147 -24.89 -5.02 6.27
CA LEU A 147 -25.64 -4.21 7.22
C LEU A 147 -24.80 -3.00 7.67
N HIS A 148 -23.60 -3.26 8.16
CA HIS A 148 -22.68 -2.20 8.59
C HIS A 148 -22.35 -1.25 7.43
N PHE A 149 -22.06 -1.77 6.24
CA PHE A 149 -21.75 -0.96 5.06
C PHE A 149 -22.88 -0.04 4.63
N ARG A 150 -24.14 -0.49 4.71
CA ARG A 150 -25.32 0.34 4.42
C ARG A 150 -25.52 1.44 5.46
N GLN A 151 -25.16 1.18 6.71
CA GLN A 151 -25.25 2.13 7.82
C GLN A 151 -24.03 3.06 7.93
N ARG A 152 -23.12 3.06 6.94
CA ARG A 152 -21.88 3.83 7.03
C ARG A 152 -22.15 5.34 7.06
N GLN A 153 -21.52 6.00 8.02
CA GLN A 153 -21.55 7.45 8.18
C GLN A 153 -20.10 7.96 8.25
N PRO A 154 -19.50 8.43 7.14
CA PRO A 154 -18.07 8.78 7.09
C PRO A 154 -17.63 9.84 8.11
N GLN A 155 -18.54 10.75 8.48
CA GLN A 155 -18.26 11.82 9.44
C GLN A 155 -18.41 11.40 10.91
N ASN A 156 -19.04 10.25 11.17
CA ASN A 156 -19.27 9.76 12.52
C ASN A 156 -18.11 8.82 12.94
N PRO A 157 -17.25 9.20 13.89
CA PRO A 157 -16.16 8.35 14.36
C PRO A 157 -16.66 7.07 15.05
N ASP A 158 -17.88 7.09 15.57
CA ASP A 158 -18.53 5.95 16.24
C ASP A 158 -19.41 5.12 15.28
N CYS A 159 -19.27 5.36 13.98
CA CYS A 159 -19.95 4.61 12.93
C CYS A 159 -19.68 3.10 13.05
N SER A 160 -20.75 2.29 12.98
CA SER A 160 -20.67 0.84 13.12
C SER A 160 -19.76 0.20 12.04
N TYR A 161 -19.82 0.66 10.79
CA TYR A 161 -18.92 0.19 9.72
C TYR A 161 -17.44 0.42 10.05
N ARG A 162 -17.14 1.60 10.60
CA ARG A 162 -15.78 1.95 11.02
C ARG A 162 -15.31 1.02 12.13
N LEU A 163 -16.08 0.91 13.20
CA LEU A 163 -15.68 0.19 14.41
C LEU A 163 -15.71 -1.34 14.26
N GLN A 164 -16.69 -1.88 13.53
CA GLN A 164 -16.95 -3.33 13.43
C GLN A 164 -16.37 -3.98 12.18
N VAL A 165 -15.96 -3.20 11.17
CA VAL A 165 -15.45 -3.75 9.91
C VAL A 165 -14.08 -3.18 9.54
N GLN A 166 -13.97 -1.86 9.36
CA GLN A 166 -12.72 -1.26 8.88
C GLN A 166 -11.57 -1.41 9.89
N MET A 167 -11.85 -1.18 11.17
CA MET A 167 -10.85 -1.29 12.24
C MET A 167 -10.35 -2.75 12.40
N PRO A 168 -11.22 -3.78 12.51
CA PRO A 168 -10.78 -5.18 12.49
C PRO A 168 -9.95 -5.55 11.27
N LEU A 169 -10.31 -5.06 10.07
CA LEU A 169 -9.53 -5.30 8.85
C LEU A 169 -8.11 -4.76 8.99
N LEU A 170 -7.94 -3.54 9.49
CA LEU A 170 -6.62 -2.93 9.72
C LEU A 170 -5.80 -3.69 10.77
N VAL A 171 -6.43 -4.14 11.84
CA VAL A 171 -5.77 -4.97 12.86
C VAL A 171 -5.29 -6.31 12.27
N ALA A 172 -6.11 -6.97 11.46
CA ALA A 172 -5.70 -8.19 10.75
C ALA A 172 -4.49 -7.92 9.83
N LEU A 173 -4.52 -6.81 9.07
CA LEU A 173 -3.41 -6.42 8.18
C LEU A 173 -2.11 -6.11 8.93
N MET A 174 -2.17 -5.57 10.14
CA MET A 174 -0.99 -5.36 10.99
C MET A 174 -0.38 -6.70 11.39
N LEU A 175 -1.21 -7.67 11.74
CA LEU A 175 -0.78 -8.99 12.21
C LEU A 175 -0.20 -9.89 11.11
N LEU A 176 -0.51 -9.66 9.83
CA LEU A 176 -0.06 -10.50 8.71
C LEU A 176 1.45 -10.72 8.65
N ASP A 177 2.24 -9.70 8.97
CA ASP A 177 3.71 -9.79 8.92
C ASP A 177 4.34 -9.87 10.30
N ALA A 178 3.54 -9.92 11.37
CA ALA A 178 4.05 -9.86 12.74
C ALA A 178 5.03 -11.01 13.03
N GLY A 179 4.75 -12.22 12.54
CA GLY A 179 5.64 -13.37 12.71
C GLY A 179 6.99 -13.23 11.98
N GLN A 180 7.17 -12.27 11.06
CA GLN A 180 8.50 -11.95 10.55
C GLN A 180 9.44 -11.46 11.67
N LEU A 181 8.90 -10.93 12.77
CA LEU A 181 9.68 -10.49 13.94
C LEU A 181 9.95 -11.62 14.94
N ASP A 182 9.47 -12.85 14.69
CA ASP A 182 9.75 -13.99 15.55
C ASP A 182 11.26 -14.30 15.55
N GLY A 183 11.81 -14.57 16.72
CA GLY A 183 13.24 -14.81 16.89
C GLY A 183 13.76 -15.99 16.06
N LYS A 184 12.94 -17.05 15.88
CA LYS A 184 13.30 -18.21 15.05
C LYS A 184 13.33 -17.83 13.58
N ALA A 185 12.31 -17.10 13.11
CA ALA A 185 12.23 -16.62 11.72
C ALA A 185 13.40 -15.68 11.39
N GLN A 186 13.76 -14.77 12.31
CA GLN A 186 14.91 -13.87 12.14
C GLN A 186 16.24 -14.65 12.09
N ARG A 187 16.45 -15.63 12.98
CA ARG A 187 17.66 -16.47 12.98
C ARG A 187 17.82 -17.25 11.67
N LEU A 188 16.74 -17.76 11.10
CA LEU A 188 16.78 -18.46 9.81
C LEU A 188 17.19 -17.53 8.65
N LEU A 189 16.70 -16.28 8.67
CA LEU A 189 17.04 -15.28 7.66
C LEU A 189 18.47 -14.76 7.78
N THR A 190 18.90 -14.39 8.98
CA THR A 190 20.14 -13.63 9.21
C THR A 190 21.25 -14.44 9.86
N GLY A 191 21.01 -15.70 10.23
CA GLY A 191 21.93 -16.47 11.07
C GLY A 191 21.87 -16.03 12.55
N TYR A 192 22.62 -16.73 13.40
CA TYR A 192 22.59 -16.55 14.86
C TYR A 192 23.06 -15.15 15.30
N SER A 193 24.11 -14.63 14.66
CA SER A 193 24.71 -13.31 14.96
C SER A 193 24.48 -12.26 13.87
N GLY A 194 23.56 -12.49 12.93
CA GLY A 194 23.35 -11.57 11.80
C GLY A 194 24.38 -11.71 10.67
N GLU A 195 25.04 -12.86 10.58
CA GLU A 195 26.14 -13.16 9.66
C GLU A 195 25.67 -13.36 8.21
N LEU A 196 24.41 -13.73 8.00
CA LEU A 196 23.83 -13.96 6.67
C LEU A 196 23.14 -12.71 6.15
N ASP A 197 23.28 -12.45 4.85
CA ASP A 197 22.52 -11.41 4.18
C ASP A 197 21.02 -11.78 4.17
N SER A 198 20.21 -10.97 4.85
CA SER A 198 18.75 -11.05 4.85
C SER A 198 18.09 -11.05 3.47
N SER A 199 18.81 -10.58 2.44
CA SER A 199 18.32 -10.53 1.07
C SER A 199 18.65 -11.77 0.23
N ARG A 200 19.41 -12.72 0.79
CA ARG A 200 19.84 -13.95 0.10
C ARG A 200 18.66 -14.76 -0.42
N ALA A 201 18.92 -15.54 -1.47
CA ALA A 201 17.97 -16.57 -1.88
C ALA A 201 17.94 -17.69 -0.83
N LEU A 202 16.75 -18.02 -0.35
CA LEU A 202 16.51 -19.19 0.50
C LEU A 202 16.36 -20.43 -0.37
N SER A 203 16.82 -21.57 0.12
CA SER A 203 16.51 -22.88 -0.47
C SER A 203 14.99 -23.14 -0.41
N ALA A 204 14.49 -24.14 -1.16
CA ALA A 204 13.07 -24.48 -1.12
C ALA A 204 12.62 -24.90 0.28
N GLU A 205 13.46 -25.64 1.00
CA GLU A 205 13.23 -26.11 2.37
C GLU A 205 13.28 -24.97 3.37
N GLU A 206 14.34 -24.15 3.35
CA GLU A 206 14.47 -22.96 4.21
C GLU A 206 13.30 -22.00 4.00
N ARG A 207 12.84 -21.85 2.75
CA ARG A 207 11.70 -21.01 2.43
C ARG A 207 10.41 -21.59 3.01
N ALA A 208 10.19 -22.90 2.93
CA ALA A 208 9.01 -23.54 3.49
C ALA A 208 8.99 -23.38 5.02
N GLU A 209 10.12 -23.63 5.68
CA GLU A 209 10.29 -23.44 7.12
C GLU A 209 10.08 -21.98 7.53
N TYR A 210 10.69 -21.03 6.81
CA TYR A 210 10.51 -19.61 7.07
C TYR A 210 9.04 -19.19 6.99
N LEU A 211 8.33 -19.62 5.94
CA LEU A 211 6.91 -19.32 5.76
C LEU A 211 6.05 -19.92 6.87
N GLN A 212 6.38 -21.11 7.36
CA GLN A 212 5.70 -21.72 8.49
C GLN A 212 5.94 -20.94 9.80
N LEU A 213 7.20 -20.59 10.10
CA LEU A 213 7.54 -19.84 11.31
C LEU A 213 6.85 -18.48 11.38
N ILE A 214 6.83 -17.73 10.27
CA ILE A 214 6.14 -16.43 10.25
C ILE A 214 4.62 -16.61 10.40
N GLN A 215 4.07 -17.67 9.85
CA GLN A 215 2.65 -17.96 9.97
C GLN A 215 2.30 -18.28 11.43
N ASP A 216 3.04 -19.18 12.06
CA ASP A 216 2.83 -19.60 13.44
C ASP A 216 2.98 -18.42 14.40
N GLY A 217 3.99 -17.57 14.20
CA GLY A 217 4.18 -16.36 14.99
C GLY A 217 3.00 -15.39 14.89
N SER A 218 2.51 -15.12 13.68
CA SER A 218 1.34 -14.26 13.46
C SER A 218 0.06 -14.84 14.06
N GLN A 219 -0.18 -16.14 13.91
CA GLN A 219 -1.34 -16.83 14.50
C GLN A 219 -1.28 -16.82 16.03
N ARG A 220 -0.09 -17.05 16.61
CA ARG A 220 0.12 -17.01 18.06
C ARG A 220 -0.28 -15.67 18.65
N LEU A 221 0.14 -14.56 18.03
CA LEU A 221 -0.28 -13.22 18.46
C LEU A 221 -1.80 -13.01 18.33
N ALA A 222 -2.39 -13.41 17.20
CA ALA A 222 -3.83 -13.24 16.97
C ALA A 222 -4.70 -14.03 17.95
N GLN A 223 -4.24 -15.21 18.39
CA GLN A 223 -4.97 -16.09 19.30
C GLN A 223 -4.69 -15.77 20.77
N GLN A 224 -3.44 -15.54 21.13
CA GLN A 224 -2.99 -15.47 22.53
C GLN A 224 -2.79 -14.03 23.04
N ALA A 225 -2.40 -13.09 22.18
CA ALA A 225 -2.09 -11.71 22.58
C ALA A 225 -3.30 -10.77 22.46
N LEU A 226 -4.26 -11.06 21.58
CA LEU A 226 -5.50 -10.29 21.48
C LEU A 226 -6.50 -10.67 22.57
N VAL A 227 -6.94 -9.67 23.35
CA VAL A 227 -7.88 -9.82 24.47
C VAL A 227 -9.03 -8.82 24.37
N VAL A 228 -10.18 -9.16 24.93
CA VAL A 228 -11.32 -8.21 25.02
C VAL A 228 -10.93 -7.06 25.94
N LEU A 229 -11.08 -5.82 25.47
CA LEU A 229 -10.80 -4.64 26.28
C LEU A 229 -11.85 -4.48 27.39
N PRO A 230 -11.43 -4.12 28.62
CA PRO A 230 -12.35 -3.98 29.74
C PRO A 230 -13.34 -2.84 29.51
N TYR A 231 -14.61 -3.08 29.84
CA TYR A 231 -15.64 -2.05 29.85
C TYR A 231 -15.37 -1.04 30.97
N ARG A 232 -15.48 0.26 30.65
CA ARG A 232 -15.36 1.36 31.63
C ARG A 232 -16.74 2.01 31.78
N GLY A 233 -17.47 1.60 32.82
CA GLY A 233 -18.79 2.14 33.16
C GLY A 233 -19.50 1.28 34.22
N ASN A 234 -20.68 1.70 34.63
CA ASN A 234 -21.40 1.11 35.77
C ASN A 234 -22.66 0.31 35.39
N ASP A 235 -23.06 0.31 34.11
CA ASP A 235 -24.27 -0.34 33.63
C ASP A 235 -24.00 -1.80 33.18
N LYS A 236 -24.74 -2.76 33.75
CA LYS A 236 -24.62 -4.19 33.46
C LYS A 236 -25.02 -4.52 32.01
N GLN A 237 -26.04 -3.87 31.45
CA GLN A 237 -26.49 -4.10 30.08
C GLN A 237 -25.45 -3.58 29.08
N GLN A 238 -24.94 -2.37 29.31
CA GLN A 238 -23.87 -1.80 28.48
C GLN A 238 -22.60 -2.63 28.55
N ARG A 239 -22.25 -3.18 29.72
CA ARG A 239 -21.12 -4.10 29.87
C ARG A 239 -21.27 -5.35 29.00
N GLN A 240 -22.46 -5.97 28.98
CA GLN A 240 -22.74 -7.14 28.16
C GLN A 240 -22.66 -6.80 26.66
N GLN A 241 -23.25 -5.68 26.24
CA GLN A 241 -23.20 -5.21 24.85
C GLN A 241 -21.75 -4.91 24.41
N HIS A 242 -20.97 -4.23 25.26
CA HIS A 242 -19.55 -3.96 25.02
C HIS A 242 -18.77 -5.24 24.84
N GLN A 243 -18.94 -6.21 25.75
CA GLN A 243 -18.25 -7.50 25.67
C GLN A 243 -18.60 -8.25 24.38
N HIS A 244 -19.88 -8.28 24.01
CA HIS A 244 -20.32 -8.92 22.78
C HIS A 244 -19.73 -8.25 21.52
N SER A 245 -19.78 -6.91 21.46
CA SER A 245 -19.20 -6.12 20.37
C SER A 245 -17.69 -6.35 20.25
N GLU A 246 -16.94 -6.29 21.34
CA GLU A 246 -15.48 -6.53 21.31
C GLU A 246 -15.14 -7.96 20.89
N GLN A 247 -15.94 -8.95 21.30
CA GLN A 247 -15.78 -10.33 20.85
C GLN A 247 -16.01 -10.48 19.35
N GLN A 248 -17.05 -9.82 18.80
CA GLN A 248 -17.31 -9.82 17.35
C GLN A 248 -16.15 -9.21 16.56
N LYS A 249 -15.57 -8.10 17.03
CA LYS A 249 -14.39 -7.49 16.41
C LYS A 249 -13.21 -8.46 16.35
N LEU A 250 -12.90 -9.11 17.47
CA LEU A 250 -11.81 -10.09 17.53
C LEU A 250 -12.09 -11.34 16.69
N ALA A 251 -13.35 -11.79 16.63
CA ALA A 251 -13.77 -12.89 15.78
C ALA A 251 -13.55 -12.55 14.30
N LEU A 252 -13.88 -11.34 13.86
CA LEU A 252 -13.62 -10.90 12.49
C LEU A 252 -12.11 -10.83 12.18
N VAL A 253 -11.28 -10.31 13.10
CA VAL A 253 -9.81 -10.32 12.93
C VAL A 253 -9.30 -11.75 12.70
N ARG A 254 -9.72 -12.69 13.55
CA ARG A 254 -9.30 -14.10 13.46
C ARG A 254 -9.80 -14.77 12.18
N LEU A 255 -11.07 -14.52 11.80
CA LEU A 255 -11.65 -15.02 10.56
C LEU A 255 -10.85 -14.55 9.34
N LEU A 256 -10.55 -13.25 9.26
CA LEU A 256 -9.77 -12.68 8.15
C LEU A 256 -8.38 -13.33 8.02
N LEU A 257 -7.68 -13.51 9.15
CA LEU A 257 -6.36 -14.16 9.17
C LEU A 257 -6.42 -15.64 8.78
N GLN A 258 -7.44 -16.37 9.25
CA GLN A 258 -7.64 -17.78 8.88
C GLN A 258 -7.97 -17.93 7.39
N GLN A 259 -8.87 -17.07 6.88
CA GLN A 259 -9.32 -17.10 5.49
C GLN A 259 -8.24 -16.68 4.50
N GLN A 260 -7.26 -15.87 4.91
CA GLN A 260 -6.12 -15.47 4.07
C GLN A 260 -5.33 -16.66 3.50
N GLN A 261 -5.34 -17.79 4.20
CA GLN A 261 -4.66 -19.02 3.80
C GLN A 261 -5.39 -19.76 2.67
N GLN A 262 -6.68 -19.49 2.50
CA GLN A 262 -7.52 -20.16 1.51
C GLN A 262 -7.44 -19.41 0.17
N PRO A 263 -6.86 -19.99 -0.90
CA PRO A 263 -6.58 -19.28 -2.15
C PRO A 263 -7.79 -18.62 -2.81
N LEU A 264 -8.97 -19.21 -2.67
CA LEU A 264 -10.22 -18.77 -3.30
C LEU A 264 -11.19 -18.08 -2.31
N SER A 265 -10.80 -17.89 -1.05
CA SER A 265 -11.66 -17.15 -0.11
C SER A 265 -11.76 -15.69 -0.53
N LEU A 266 -13.00 -15.17 -0.68
CA LEU A 266 -13.24 -13.76 -0.97
C LEU A 266 -12.64 -12.86 0.13
N LEU A 267 -12.93 -13.17 1.40
CA LEU A 267 -12.43 -12.42 2.55
C LEU A 267 -10.91 -12.53 2.68
N GLY A 268 -10.33 -13.71 2.44
CA GLY A 268 -8.89 -13.90 2.43
C GLY A 268 -8.18 -13.08 1.34
N ASN A 269 -8.79 -12.98 0.16
CA ASN A 269 -8.24 -12.23 -0.97
C ASN A 269 -8.31 -10.70 -0.78
N LEU A 270 -9.15 -10.19 0.14
CA LEU A 270 -9.08 -8.79 0.57
C LEU A 270 -7.72 -8.43 1.17
N LEU A 271 -7.05 -9.40 1.80
CA LEU A 271 -5.71 -9.23 2.36
C LEU A 271 -4.62 -9.59 1.33
N LYS A 272 -4.79 -10.74 0.66
CA LYS A 272 -3.76 -11.36 -0.17
C LYS A 272 -3.48 -10.56 -1.45
N ILE A 273 -4.51 -10.06 -2.15
CA ILE A 273 -4.31 -9.30 -3.41
C ILE A 273 -3.52 -8.00 -3.14
N PRO A 274 -3.93 -7.13 -2.19
CA PRO A 274 -3.13 -5.96 -1.81
C PRO A 274 -1.72 -6.27 -1.31
N GLN A 275 -1.53 -7.40 -0.59
CA GLN A 275 -0.22 -7.83 -0.10
C GLN A 275 0.73 -8.24 -1.24
N VAL A 276 0.23 -8.99 -2.23
CA VAL A 276 0.99 -9.38 -3.42
C VAL A 276 1.34 -8.14 -4.24
N TYR A 277 0.36 -7.26 -4.46
CA TYR A 277 0.55 -6.02 -5.21
C TYR A 277 1.58 -5.09 -4.56
N SER A 278 1.46 -4.78 -3.26
CA SER A 278 2.40 -3.90 -2.55
C SER A 278 3.83 -4.43 -2.57
N SER A 279 4.00 -5.75 -2.57
CA SER A 279 5.31 -6.41 -2.69
C SER A 279 5.93 -6.33 -4.08
N MET A 280 5.17 -5.93 -5.10
CA MET A 280 5.64 -5.66 -6.46
C MET A 280 5.91 -4.17 -6.68
N VAL A 281 5.03 -3.30 -6.20
CA VAL A 281 5.09 -1.85 -6.47
C VAL A 281 5.97 -1.06 -5.51
N LEU A 282 6.33 -1.63 -4.35
CA LEU A 282 7.26 -1.00 -3.42
C LEU A 282 8.64 -1.69 -3.41
N PRO A 283 9.73 -0.93 -3.15
CA PRO A 283 11.07 -1.49 -3.01
C PRO A 283 11.16 -2.58 -1.92
N GLY A 284 12.06 -3.54 -2.11
CA GLY A 284 12.31 -4.59 -1.12
C GLY A 284 12.79 -5.93 -1.69
N ARG A 285 12.78 -6.10 -3.02
CA ARG A 285 13.42 -7.23 -3.72
C ARG A 285 14.81 -6.80 -4.20
N GLN A 286 15.75 -7.75 -4.27
CA GLN A 286 17.11 -7.50 -4.79
C GLN A 286 17.13 -6.88 -6.20
N ARG A 287 16.11 -7.16 -7.03
CA ARG A 287 15.96 -6.65 -8.40
C ARG A 287 14.69 -5.83 -8.57
N TYR A 288 14.57 -4.74 -7.81
CA TYR A 288 13.47 -3.78 -8.00
C TYR A 288 13.70 -2.97 -9.28
N VAL A 289 12.81 -3.10 -10.26
CA VAL A 289 12.87 -2.41 -11.56
C VAL A 289 11.63 -1.55 -11.70
N TYR A 290 11.81 -0.23 -11.65
CA TYR A 290 10.72 0.74 -11.65
C TYR A 290 9.88 0.67 -12.94
N GLU A 291 10.53 0.51 -14.09
CA GLU A 291 9.86 0.42 -15.40
C GLU A 291 9.00 -0.85 -15.54
N ALA A 292 9.22 -1.83 -14.65
CA ALA A 292 8.46 -3.07 -14.60
C ALA A 292 7.22 -2.96 -13.70
N LEU A 293 7.01 -1.88 -12.95
CA LEU A 293 5.85 -1.75 -12.05
C LEU A 293 4.50 -2.00 -12.73
N PRO A 294 4.25 -1.51 -13.98
CA PRO A 294 2.98 -1.79 -14.67
C PRO A 294 2.72 -3.29 -14.92
N LYS A 295 3.77 -4.12 -14.91
CA LYS A 295 3.67 -5.58 -15.05
C LYS A 295 3.09 -6.26 -13.81
N ALA A 296 2.93 -5.57 -12.68
CA ALA A 296 2.26 -6.11 -11.50
C ALA A 296 0.84 -6.60 -11.84
N SER A 297 0.13 -5.89 -12.73
CA SER A 297 -1.18 -6.30 -13.23
C SER A 297 -1.16 -7.65 -13.95
N LEU A 298 -0.12 -7.94 -14.73
CA LEU A 298 0.05 -9.22 -15.41
C LEU A 298 0.33 -10.35 -14.43
N LEU A 299 1.15 -10.09 -13.41
CA LEU A 299 1.45 -11.07 -12.37
C LEU A 299 0.22 -11.42 -11.53
N LEU A 300 -0.61 -10.43 -11.19
CA LEU A 300 -1.88 -10.70 -10.49
C LEU A 300 -2.82 -11.56 -11.34
N LYS A 301 -2.97 -11.24 -12.63
CA LYS A 301 -3.77 -12.06 -13.56
C LYS A 301 -3.19 -13.47 -13.70
N ASP A 302 -1.87 -13.60 -13.74
CA ASP A 302 -1.21 -14.91 -13.79
C ASP A 302 -1.47 -15.73 -12.53
N SER A 303 -1.30 -15.15 -11.35
CA SER A 303 -1.62 -15.80 -10.07
C SER A 303 -3.10 -16.20 -9.98
N ALA A 304 -4.02 -15.39 -10.51
CA ALA A 304 -5.44 -15.75 -10.60
C ALA A 304 -5.68 -16.94 -11.54
N ARG A 305 -5.06 -16.96 -12.72
CA ARG A 305 -5.15 -18.10 -13.66
C ARG A 305 -4.61 -19.40 -13.06
N ARG A 306 -3.59 -19.31 -12.21
CA ARG A 306 -3.04 -20.46 -11.46
C ARG A 306 -3.87 -20.86 -10.22
N GLY A 307 -5.04 -20.24 -9.98
CA GLY A 307 -5.89 -20.52 -8.83
C GLY A 307 -5.32 -20.07 -7.48
N GLN A 308 -4.30 -19.22 -7.47
CA GLN A 308 -3.66 -18.73 -6.24
C GLN A 308 -4.34 -17.50 -5.65
N LEU A 309 -5.09 -16.76 -6.49
CA LEU A 309 -5.88 -15.59 -6.15
C LEU A 309 -7.27 -15.71 -6.76
N HIS A 310 -8.26 -15.07 -6.14
CA HIS A 310 -9.62 -15.02 -6.67
C HIS A 310 -9.67 -14.12 -7.92
N SER A 311 -10.05 -14.69 -9.07
CA SER A 311 -10.04 -14.01 -10.38
C SER A 311 -10.90 -12.76 -10.42
N THR A 312 -12.17 -12.85 -10.02
CA THR A 312 -13.11 -11.72 -10.01
C THR A 312 -12.59 -10.57 -9.14
N LEU A 313 -12.11 -10.84 -7.93
CA LEU A 313 -11.52 -9.80 -7.08
C LEU A 313 -10.25 -9.20 -7.68
N VAL A 314 -9.44 -9.96 -8.42
CA VAL A 314 -8.29 -9.39 -9.16
C VAL A 314 -8.76 -8.43 -10.25
N GLU A 315 -9.83 -8.74 -10.98
CA GLU A 315 -10.40 -7.84 -12.00
C GLU A 315 -10.90 -6.54 -11.37
N HIS A 316 -11.69 -6.63 -10.31
CA HIS A 316 -12.18 -5.46 -9.57
C HIS A 316 -11.04 -4.66 -8.91
N PHE A 317 -10.01 -5.34 -8.41
CA PHE A 317 -8.82 -4.67 -7.90
C PHE A 317 -8.12 -3.83 -8.99
N LEU A 318 -8.00 -4.37 -10.21
CA LEU A 318 -7.42 -3.64 -11.33
C LEU A 318 -8.31 -2.50 -11.84
N GLN A 319 -9.64 -2.58 -11.67
CA GLN A 319 -10.53 -1.43 -11.91
C GLN A 319 -10.25 -0.28 -10.93
N ILE A 320 -9.87 -0.58 -9.69
CA ILE A 320 -9.53 0.42 -8.67
C ILE A 320 -8.18 1.08 -9.00
N THR A 321 -7.13 0.27 -9.23
CA THR A 321 -5.76 0.78 -9.33
C THR A 321 -5.36 1.20 -10.74
N GLY A 322 -5.93 0.56 -11.76
CA GLY A 322 -5.37 0.54 -13.11
C GLY A 322 -4.09 -0.29 -13.21
N VAL A 323 -3.46 -0.22 -14.39
CA VAL A 323 -2.18 -0.85 -14.72
C VAL A 323 -1.01 -0.08 -14.10
N PHE A 324 -1.09 1.24 -14.03
CA PHE A 324 -0.03 2.10 -13.52
C PHE A 324 -0.33 2.50 -12.06
N PRO A 325 0.55 2.19 -11.10
CA PRO A 325 0.30 2.51 -9.70
C PRO A 325 0.36 4.02 -9.42
N GLN A 326 -0.31 4.48 -8.37
CA GLN A 326 -0.28 5.88 -7.94
C GLN A 326 1.15 6.31 -7.60
N GLY A 327 1.56 7.48 -8.09
CA GLY A 327 2.95 7.94 -8.01
C GLY A 327 3.86 7.45 -9.15
N PHE A 328 3.36 6.64 -10.10
CA PHE A 328 4.13 6.25 -11.27
C PHE A 328 4.36 7.42 -12.25
N GLY A 329 5.58 7.57 -12.77
CA GLY A 329 5.94 8.60 -13.74
C GLY A 329 5.64 8.18 -15.17
N ILE A 330 4.69 8.86 -15.82
CA ILE A 330 4.34 8.67 -17.23
C ILE A 330 5.07 9.71 -18.08
N ALA A 331 5.71 9.27 -19.16
CA ALA A 331 6.13 10.14 -20.27
C ALA A 331 5.10 10.00 -21.39
N PHE A 332 4.62 11.12 -21.95
CA PHE A 332 3.54 11.12 -22.93
C PHE A 332 3.69 12.21 -23.98
N THR A 333 3.04 12.07 -25.13
CA THR A 333 2.95 13.13 -26.15
C THR A 333 1.66 13.95 -25.96
N PRO A 334 1.74 15.28 -25.77
CA PRO A 334 0.55 16.11 -25.57
C PRO A 334 -0.22 16.36 -26.88
N GLN A 335 -1.55 16.43 -26.78
CA GLN A 335 -2.43 16.77 -27.90
C GLN A 335 -2.55 18.31 -28.03
N GLN A 336 -2.42 18.90 -29.24
CA GLN A 336 -2.73 20.33 -29.44
C GLN A 336 -4.20 20.56 -29.84
N HIS A 337 -4.68 21.77 -29.59
CA HIS A 337 -6.02 22.23 -29.94
C HIS A 337 -6.31 22.25 -31.45
N ASP A 338 -5.30 22.36 -32.30
CA ASP A 338 -5.45 22.42 -33.76
C ASP A 338 -5.30 21.05 -34.44
N GLY A 339 -5.21 19.96 -33.66
CA GLY A 339 -4.98 18.61 -34.19
C GLY A 339 -3.54 18.36 -34.67
N SER A 340 -2.70 19.38 -34.75
CA SER A 340 -1.25 19.23 -34.98
C SER A 340 -0.56 18.63 -33.76
N GLN A 341 0.21 17.56 -33.96
CA GLN A 341 0.87 16.86 -32.86
C GLN A 341 2.25 17.46 -32.57
N GLN A 342 2.59 17.68 -31.30
CA GLN A 342 3.94 18.08 -30.94
C GLN A 342 4.91 16.89 -31.10
N GLU A 343 6.05 17.12 -31.77
CA GLU A 343 7.21 16.22 -31.81
C GLU A 343 7.98 16.18 -30.46
N LYS A 344 7.29 16.41 -29.34
CA LYS A 344 7.87 16.51 -28.01
C LYS A 344 7.06 15.67 -27.04
N TYR A 345 7.71 15.27 -25.95
CA TYR A 345 7.05 14.58 -24.85
C TYR A 345 7.02 15.46 -23.60
N GLU A 346 6.07 15.16 -22.73
CA GLU A 346 5.89 15.76 -21.42
C GLU A 346 5.80 14.68 -20.34
N LEU A 347 5.89 15.11 -19.09
CA LEU A 347 5.96 14.28 -17.92
C LEU A 347 4.70 14.47 -17.08
N ALA A 348 4.17 13.36 -16.60
CA ALA A 348 3.00 13.33 -15.73
C ALA A 348 3.16 12.27 -14.62
N ILE A 349 2.42 12.41 -13.53
CA ILE A 349 2.42 11.46 -12.41
C ILE A 349 1.01 10.92 -12.21
N VAL A 350 0.85 9.60 -12.13
CA VAL A 350 -0.46 8.98 -11.82
C VAL A 350 -0.93 9.44 -10.45
N ASN A 351 -2.07 10.14 -10.38
CA ASN A 351 -2.51 10.79 -9.14
C ASN A 351 -3.95 10.50 -8.72
N GLN A 352 -4.69 9.68 -9.48
CA GLN A 352 -6.07 9.30 -9.15
C GLN A 352 -6.26 7.77 -9.22
N LEU A 353 -7.32 7.30 -8.58
CA LEU A 353 -7.81 5.92 -8.63
C LEU A 353 -9.00 5.83 -9.60
N TYR A 354 -9.46 4.62 -9.90
CA TYR A 354 -10.60 4.34 -10.78
C TYR A 354 -10.47 4.92 -12.19
N PRO A 355 -9.39 4.59 -12.92
CA PRO A 355 -9.31 4.98 -14.32
C PRO A 355 -10.44 4.31 -15.12
N PRO A 356 -11.14 5.02 -16.02
CA PRO A 356 -12.21 4.44 -16.83
C PRO A 356 -11.77 3.25 -17.69
N ASN A 357 -10.49 3.26 -18.10
CA ASN A 357 -9.82 2.13 -18.72
C ASN A 357 -8.53 1.87 -17.94
N ILE A 358 -8.33 0.62 -17.50
CA ILE A 358 -7.17 0.25 -16.67
C ILE A 358 -5.82 0.57 -17.32
N ALA A 359 -5.74 0.63 -18.66
CA ALA A 359 -4.52 0.95 -19.40
C ALA A 359 -4.30 2.47 -19.59
N GLU A 360 -5.26 3.30 -19.23
CA GLU A 360 -5.25 4.75 -19.47
C GLU A 360 -5.29 5.50 -18.14
N PRO A 361 -4.12 5.79 -17.56
CA PRO A 361 -4.06 6.36 -16.22
C PRO A 361 -4.55 7.81 -16.18
N LEU A 362 -5.06 8.17 -15.01
CA LEU A 362 -5.42 9.54 -14.64
C LEU A 362 -4.21 10.18 -13.93
N CYS A 363 -3.68 11.24 -14.53
CA CYS A 363 -2.37 11.78 -14.17
C CYS A 363 -2.41 13.29 -13.96
N ARG A 364 -1.56 13.79 -13.06
CA ARG A 364 -1.16 15.20 -12.99
C ARG A 364 -0.06 15.47 -14.00
N VAL A 365 -0.26 16.41 -14.91
CA VAL A 365 0.85 16.92 -15.74
C VAL A 365 1.79 17.75 -14.87
N VAL A 366 3.09 17.49 -14.93
CA VAL A 366 4.09 18.17 -14.10
C VAL A 366 5.18 18.90 -14.90
N SER A 367 5.18 18.77 -16.23
CA SER A 367 6.07 19.53 -17.10
C SER A 367 5.33 20.25 -18.22
N ARG A 368 5.98 21.28 -18.77
CA ARG A 368 5.67 21.82 -20.10
C ARG A 368 6.97 22.32 -20.72
N ASN A 369 7.19 21.98 -21.97
CA ASN A 369 8.48 22.05 -22.65
C ASN A 369 9.60 21.39 -21.84
N LEU A 370 9.32 20.25 -21.19
CA LEU A 370 10.24 19.53 -20.30
C LEU A 370 10.75 20.34 -19.09
N GLN A 371 10.17 21.50 -18.81
CA GLN A 371 10.42 22.26 -17.59
C GLN A 371 9.35 21.92 -16.56
N TYR A 372 9.79 21.63 -15.34
CA TYR A 372 8.89 21.35 -14.22
C TYR A 372 8.01 22.56 -13.89
N ARG A 373 6.75 22.30 -13.55
CA ARG A 373 5.78 23.33 -13.20
C ARG A 373 5.08 23.02 -11.90
N ARG A 374 4.83 24.08 -11.13
CA ARG A 374 3.91 24.06 -10.00
C ARG A 374 2.47 24.19 -10.52
N GLY A 375 1.57 23.30 -10.07
CA GLY A 375 0.13 23.43 -10.35
C GLY A 375 -0.30 23.07 -11.79
N GLY A 376 0.01 21.86 -12.27
CA GLY A 376 -0.52 21.37 -13.55
C GLY A 376 -2.00 21.00 -13.51
N HIS A 377 -2.55 20.52 -14.61
CA HIS A 377 -3.93 20.01 -14.69
C HIS A 377 -3.94 18.47 -14.70
N ASN A 378 -5.12 17.89 -14.42
CA ASN A 378 -5.28 16.45 -14.50
C ASN A 378 -5.63 16.06 -15.94
N ILE A 379 -5.05 14.97 -16.44
CA ILE A 379 -5.37 14.40 -17.74
C ILE A 379 -5.54 12.90 -17.68
N ARG A 380 -6.41 12.35 -18.53
CA ARG A 380 -6.40 10.94 -18.89
C ARG A 380 -5.42 10.74 -20.04
N ILE A 381 -4.43 9.87 -19.86
CA ILE A 381 -3.44 9.61 -20.91
C ILE A 381 -3.82 8.32 -21.65
N SER A 382 -4.24 8.45 -22.91
CA SER A 382 -4.58 7.28 -23.73
C SER A 382 -3.36 6.44 -24.11
N ILE A 383 -3.60 5.19 -24.52
CA ILE A 383 -2.55 4.27 -25.03
C ILE A 383 -1.79 4.89 -26.21
N ALA A 384 -2.48 5.73 -26.99
CA ALA A 384 -1.98 6.39 -28.18
C ALA A 384 -0.88 7.42 -27.87
N HIS A 385 -0.96 8.07 -26.70
CA HIS A 385 -0.05 9.15 -26.28
C HIS A 385 0.96 8.71 -25.22
N ASN A 386 0.71 7.62 -24.51
CA ASN A 386 1.59 7.14 -23.44
C ASN A 386 2.82 6.40 -23.98
N LEU A 387 4.02 6.94 -23.78
CA LEU A 387 5.30 6.39 -24.26
C LEU A 387 5.70 5.08 -23.59
N TYR A 388 4.98 4.62 -22.57
CA TYR A 388 5.10 3.25 -22.07
C TYR A 388 4.70 2.22 -23.14
N PHE A 389 3.75 2.56 -24.00
CA PHE A 389 3.30 1.68 -25.07
C PHE A 389 4.11 1.87 -26.36
N LYS A 390 4.34 0.76 -27.06
CA LYS A 390 5.09 0.73 -28.32
C LYS A 390 4.49 1.66 -29.40
N PRO A 391 3.16 1.73 -29.60
CA PRO A 391 2.56 2.58 -30.64
C PRO A 391 2.91 4.07 -30.47
N ALA A 392 2.81 4.61 -29.25
CA ALA A 392 3.14 6.01 -28.97
C ALA A 392 4.62 6.32 -29.26
N ARG A 393 5.54 5.43 -28.86
CA ARG A 393 6.97 5.59 -29.14
C ARG A 393 7.29 5.55 -30.63
N GLN A 394 6.63 4.67 -31.39
CA GLN A 394 6.87 4.57 -32.82
C GLN A 394 6.46 5.86 -33.56
N ARG A 395 5.37 6.51 -33.11
CA ARG A 395 4.93 7.79 -33.65
C ARG A 395 5.90 8.93 -33.33
N LEU A 396 6.44 8.98 -32.12
CA LEU A 396 7.44 9.98 -31.75
C LEU A 396 8.80 9.75 -32.43
N ALA A 397 9.16 8.48 -32.67
CA ALA A 397 10.40 8.10 -33.36
C ALA A 397 10.43 8.43 -34.86
N THR A 398 9.35 8.99 -35.42
CA THR A 398 9.28 9.49 -36.80
C THR A 398 10.04 10.83 -36.89
N ILE A 399 11.36 10.79 -36.67
CA ILE A 399 12.21 11.96 -36.89
C ILE A 399 12.45 12.10 -38.40
N PRO A 400 12.19 13.27 -39.00
CA PRO A 400 12.55 13.53 -40.39
C PRO A 400 14.06 13.32 -40.59
N LYS A 401 14.45 12.55 -41.61
CA LYS A 401 15.88 12.21 -41.87
C LYS A 401 16.82 13.41 -41.84
N GLN A 402 16.37 14.57 -42.32
CA GLN A 402 17.14 15.82 -42.34
C GLN A 402 17.44 16.33 -40.93
N ARG A 403 16.41 16.44 -40.07
CA ARG A 403 16.56 16.90 -38.68
C ARG A 403 17.41 15.95 -37.84
N LEU A 404 17.35 14.66 -38.17
CA LEU A 404 18.18 13.61 -37.57
C LEU A 404 19.65 13.80 -37.95
N GLN A 405 19.96 14.07 -39.23
CA GLN A 405 21.32 14.33 -39.70
C GLN A 405 21.92 15.56 -39.01
N ASP A 406 21.18 16.67 -38.91
CA ASP A 406 21.67 17.92 -38.30
C ASP A 406 22.00 17.78 -36.81
N ILE A 407 21.20 17.03 -36.06
CA ILE A 407 21.44 16.76 -34.63
C ILE A 407 22.64 15.82 -34.46
N LEU A 408 22.83 14.87 -35.38
CA LEU A 408 23.89 13.86 -35.31
C LEU A 408 25.27 14.41 -35.71
N THR A 409 25.35 15.30 -36.70
CA THR A 409 26.60 16.00 -37.04
C THR A 409 27.07 16.94 -35.93
N GLN A 410 26.16 17.43 -35.08
CA GLN A 410 26.51 18.27 -33.93
C GLN A 410 26.96 17.50 -32.68
N LEU A 411 26.68 16.19 -32.57
CA LEU A 411 26.86 15.45 -31.31
C LEU A 411 28.04 14.46 -31.29
N SER A 412 28.44 13.83 -32.40
CA SER A 412 29.69 13.03 -32.46
C SER A 412 30.03 12.54 -33.88
N ALA A 413 31.33 12.39 -34.19
CA ALA A 413 31.81 11.87 -35.48
C ALA A 413 31.56 10.36 -35.70
N ASP A 414 31.29 9.60 -34.62
CA ASP A 414 31.16 8.14 -34.67
C ASP A 414 29.70 7.69 -34.42
N TRP A 415 28.83 7.82 -35.43
CA TRP A 415 27.42 7.43 -35.31
C TRP A 415 27.11 6.07 -35.96
N GLN A 416 26.26 5.26 -35.31
CA GLN A 416 25.66 4.04 -35.89
C GLN A 416 24.11 4.14 -35.99
N PRO A 417 23.51 3.73 -37.13
CA PRO A 417 22.06 3.69 -37.32
C PRO A 417 21.36 2.70 -36.37
N GLY A 418 20.69 3.21 -35.33
CA GLY A 418 19.88 2.40 -34.41
C GLY A 418 19.73 2.97 -33.00
N GLN A 419 20.64 3.85 -32.58
CA GLN A 419 20.72 4.38 -31.21
C GLN A 419 19.65 5.44 -30.87
N ILE A 420 18.91 5.99 -31.84
CA ILE A 420 17.88 7.00 -31.55
C ILE A 420 16.72 6.41 -30.74
N ARG A 421 16.41 5.12 -30.93
CA ARG A 421 15.36 4.42 -30.18
C ARG A 421 15.71 4.26 -28.68
N SER A 422 16.98 4.39 -28.29
CA SER A 422 17.38 4.36 -26.87
C SER A 422 17.21 5.70 -26.15
N PHE A 423 16.89 6.80 -26.85
CA PHE A 423 16.73 8.12 -26.22
C PHE A 423 15.27 8.50 -25.87
N ILE A 424 14.27 7.72 -26.30
CA ILE A 424 12.86 8.00 -25.94
C ILE A 424 12.52 7.31 -24.61
N PRO A 425 12.22 8.06 -23.53
CA PRO A 425 11.91 7.47 -22.23
C PRO A 425 10.58 6.71 -22.28
N ARG A 426 10.53 5.52 -21.69
CA ARG A 426 9.28 4.74 -21.53
C ARG A 426 8.43 5.24 -20.37
N CYS A 427 9.10 5.81 -19.37
CA CYS A 427 8.57 6.39 -18.14
C CYS A 427 9.67 7.30 -17.58
N TRP A 428 9.38 7.97 -16.46
CA TRP A 428 10.36 8.81 -15.77
C TRP A 428 10.30 8.57 -14.26
N HIS A 429 11.30 9.09 -13.54
CA HIS A 429 11.52 8.89 -12.12
C HIS A 429 11.11 10.13 -11.30
N PRO A 430 9.88 10.18 -10.77
CA PRO A 430 9.34 11.34 -10.07
C PRO A 430 9.89 11.58 -8.65
N GLU A 431 10.75 10.72 -8.13
CA GLU A 431 11.24 10.79 -6.75
C GLU A 431 11.98 12.11 -6.48
N GLN A 432 12.89 12.52 -7.37
CA GLN A 432 13.64 13.78 -7.22
C GLN A 432 12.72 15.00 -7.34
N PHE A 433 11.75 14.95 -8.24
CA PHE A 433 10.75 16.00 -8.38
C PHE A 433 9.94 16.16 -7.08
N PHE A 434 9.49 15.05 -6.49
CA PHE A 434 8.63 15.04 -5.30
C PHE A 434 9.36 15.37 -3.99
N GLN A 435 10.69 15.26 -3.94
CA GLN A 435 11.49 15.66 -2.77
C GLN A 435 11.37 17.17 -2.47
N GLN A 436 11.08 17.99 -3.47
CA GLN A 436 10.90 19.42 -3.31
C GLN A 436 9.49 19.72 -2.76
N ALA A 437 9.40 20.42 -1.62
CA ALA A 437 8.13 20.66 -0.92
C ALA A 437 7.07 21.34 -1.81
N GLU A 438 7.50 22.23 -2.70
CA GLU A 438 6.67 22.92 -3.69
C GLU A 438 6.02 22.00 -4.74
N HIS A 439 6.53 20.79 -4.90
CA HIS A 439 6.06 19.80 -5.87
C HIS A 439 5.19 18.70 -5.25
N GLN A 440 4.94 18.76 -3.94
CA GLN A 440 4.15 17.73 -3.23
C GLN A 440 2.63 17.92 -3.39
N ASN A 441 2.20 19.05 -3.95
CA ASN A 441 0.80 19.38 -4.18
C ASN A 441 0.25 18.76 -5.50
N LEU A 442 0.37 17.43 -5.62
CA LEU A 442 -0.10 16.67 -6.79
C LEU A 442 -1.59 16.27 -6.69
N TRP A 443 -2.13 16.34 -5.48
CA TRP A 443 -3.33 15.62 -5.05
C TRP A 443 -4.59 16.49 -4.99
N ASN A 444 -4.48 17.80 -5.24
CA ASN A 444 -5.62 18.71 -5.21
C ASN A 444 -6.59 18.47 -6.38
N ASN A 445 -7.89 18.74 -6.15
CA ASN A 445 -8.94 18.62 -7.17
C ASN A 445 -8.77 19.69 -8.26
N ALA A 446 -8.02 19.36 -9.31
CA ALA A 446 -7.97 20.19 -10.51
C ALA A 446 -8.81 19.57 -11.62
N VAL A 447 -9.27 20.44 -12.51
CA VAL A 447 -10.08 20.09 -13.68
C VAL A 447 -9.41 18.98 -14.48
N LEU A 448 -10.16 17.91 -14.74
CA LEU A 448 -9.76 16.80 -15.59
C LEU A 448 -9.98 17.19 -17.05
N LYS A 449 -8.91 17.13 -17.86
CA LYS A 449 -8.97 17.27 -19.32
C LYS A 449 -8.72 15.92 -19.99
N HIS A 450 -9.21 15.77 -21.21
CA HIS A 450 -8.92 14.60 -22.03
C HIS A 450 -7.70 14.92 -22.90
N ASN A 451 -6.82 13.93 -23.08
CA ASN A 451 -5.60 14.04 -23.90
C ASN A 451 -5.51 12.89 -24.90
#